data_AF-A0A453M061-F1
#
_entry.id   AF-A0A453M061-F1
#
_cell.length_a   1.000
_cell.length_b   1.000
_cell.length_c   1.000
_cell.angle_alpha   90.00
_cell.angle_beta   90.00
_cell.angle_gamma   90.00
#
_symmetry.space_group_name_H-M   'P 1'
#
loop_
_entity.id
_entity.type
_entity.pdbx_description
1 polymer ?
#
loop_
_entity_poly.entity_id
_entity_poly.type
_entity_poly.pdbx_seq_one_letter_code
_entity_poly.pdbx_strand_id
1 'polypeptide(L)'
;SYLQVLPSLDVSFAISMCSSRLQEYIVRMDVINKTPSDSFALNQLSCVGTKWAVSTLPSRDSISFVETIPANQAVSCFFKIKDLSTSSCIEAADGSCGSDIVLSPGGSTDVFDVSRTPITDFHYQERHQQGKLAKVPRGLLDFILISKAVAVNSSKSEQLLSHHTCHCSALSQNPVWWLMEGPRTITHDFSKSCCEANIQLVIHNSSEHNTTVRVVTSDCMAEKSQTAPSHESASGQGGWHDVSLENDIKAIASTKGTHSQKQSSESISPFVWCSLSSAQVDLKPDSSAKIPLKVCIFAPGTYNFSTYELHWKVHSSESGHVDENVTSGGGQGYPFYVNVLQGA
;
A
#
# COMPACT_ATOMS: atom_id res chain seq x y z
N SER A 1 0.20 -35.59 -33.68
CA SER A 1 0.14 -35.40 -32.21
C SER A 1 -0.92 -34.37 -31.93
N TYR A 2 -2.01 -34.73 -31.25
CA TYR A 2 -3.04 -33.75 -30.86
C TYR A 2 -2.58 -33.04 -29.60
N LEU A 3 -2.41 -31.72 -29.66
CA LEU A 3 -2.16 -30.89 -28.49
C LEU A 3 -3.49 -30.74 -27.74
N GLN A 4 -3.64 -31.42 -26.60
CA GLN A 4 -4.82 -31.27 -25.75
C GLN A 4 -4.50 -30.25 -24.66
N VAL A 5 -5.18 -29.11 -24.70
CA VAL A 5 -5.16 -28.12 -23.60
C VAL A 5 -6.19 -28.58 -22.58
N LEU A 6 -5.74 -29.02 -21.41
CA LEU A 6 -6.62 -29.42 -20.32
C LEU A 6 -6.89 -28.21 -19.41
N PRO A 7 -8.11 -28.07 -18.87
CA PRO A 7 -8.35 -27.11 -17.80
C PRO A 7 -7.45 -27.48 -16.61
N SER A 8 -6.75 -26.50 -16.06
CA SER A 8 -5.89 -26.63 -14.88
C SER A 8 -6.24 -25.53 -13.88
N LEU A 9 -5.24 -24.97 -13.19
CA LEU A 9 -5.41 -23.77 -12.38
C LEU A 9 -5.36 -22.53 -13.27
N ASP A 10 -6.31 -21.63 -13.09
CA ASP A 10 -6.24 -20.26 -13.57
C ASP A 10 -5.62 -19.40 -12.47
N VAL A 11 -4.52 -18.72 -12.78
CA VAL A 11 -3.69 -17.99 -11.81
C VAL A 11 -3.55 -16.55 -12.27
N SER A 12 -3.87 -15.61 -11.38
CA SER A 12 -3.70 -14.19 -11.64
C SER A 12 -3.06 -13.47 -10.46
N PHE A 13 -2.37 -12.38 -10.76
CA PHE A 13 -1.65 -11.58 -9.79
C PHE A 13 -2.10 -10.12 -9.86
N ALA A 14 -2.35 -9.52 -8.70
CA ALA A 14 -2.55 -8.09 -8.55
C ALA A 14 -1.51 -7.55 -7.58
N ILE A 15 -0.74 -6.57 -8.02
CA ILE A 15 0.31 -5.95 -7.21
C ILE A 15 -0.15 -4.55 -6.81
N SER A 16 0.03 -4.21 -5.54
CA SER A 16 -0.32 -2.91 -4.97
C SER A 16 0.80 -2.46 -4.05
N MET A 17 1.12 -1.17 -3.99
CA MET A 17 2.11 -0.71 -3.02
C MET A 17 1.60 -0.75 -1.59
N CYS A 18 2.51 -1.01 -0.65
CA CYS A 18 2.24 -0.96 0.77
C CYS A 18 2.09 0.51 1.22
N SER A 19 0.96 0.84 1.84
CA SER A 19 0.70 2.19 2.33
C SER A 19 1.54 2.58 3.55
N SER A 20 2.28 1.65 4.15
CA SER A 20 3.10 1.89 5.36
C SER A 20 4.60 1.97 5.10
N ARG A 21 5.08 1.48 3.93
CA ARG A 21 6.49 1.47 3.57
C ARG A 21 6.64 1.58 2.06
N LEU A 22 7.35 2.61 1.61
CA LEU A 22 7.70 2.75 0.19
C LEU A 22 8.60 1.60 -0.26
N GLN A 23 8.45 1.16 -1.51
CA GLN A 23 9.21 0.05 -2.12
C GLN A 23 8.94 -1.32 -1.49
N GLU A 24 7.91 -1.41 -0.66
CA GLU A 24 7.26 -2.67 -0.32
C GLU A 24 5.93 -2.76 -1.07
N TYR A 25 5.65 -3.93 -1.62
CA TYR A 25 4.47 -4.20 -2.43
C TYR A 25 3.71 -5.35 -1.81
N ILE A 26 2.39 -5.25 -1.80
CA ILE A 26 1.48 -6.34 -1.49
C ILE A 26 1.08 -6.99 -2.79
N VAL A 27 1.23 -8.30 -2.87
CA VAL A 27 0.79 -9.11 -4.01
C VAL A 27 -0.37 -9.97 -3.57
N ARG A 28 -1.49 -9.83 -4.27
CA ARG A 28 -2.61 -10.76 -4.22
C ARG A 28 -2.47 -11.74 -5.37
N MET A 29 -2.37 -13.03 -5.04
CA MET A 29 -2.41 -14.13 -5.98
C MET A 29 -3.78 -14.81 -5.88
N ASP A 30 -4.55 -14.76 -6.96
CA ASP A 30 -5.85 -15.43 -7.05
C ASP A 30 -5.66 -16.71 -7.88
N VAL A 31 -6.01 -17.86 -7.29
CA VAL A 31 -5.90 -19.17 -7.93
C VAL A 31 -7.29 -19.80 -7.99
N ILE A 32 -7.75 -20.16 -9.19
CA ILE A 32 -9.05 -20.78 -9.44
C ILE A 32 -8.82 -22.16 -10.05
N ASN A 33 -9.27 -23.20 -9.36
CA ASN A 33 -9.28 -24.55 -9.89
C ASN A 33 -10.52 -24.75 -10.76
N LYS A 34 -10.35 -24.71 -12.09
CA LYS A 34 -11.44 -24.90 -13.06
C LYS A 34 -11.67 -26.36 -13.44
N THR A 35 -10.97 -27.29 -12.77
CA THR A 35 -11.14 -28.71 -13.05
C THR A 35 -12.40 -29.26 -12.38
N PRO A 36 -13.06 -30.26 -13.00
CA PRO A 36 -14.30 -30.81 -12.47
C PRO A 36 -14.11 -31.75 -11.26
N SER A 37 -12.92 -32.31 -11.08
CA SER A 37 -12.67 -33.37 -10.08
C SER A 37 -11.29 -33.37 -9.45
N ASP A 38 -10.29 -32.74 -10.08
CA ASP A 38 -8.92 -32.77 -9.58
C ASP A 38 -8.73 -31.69 -8.51
N SER A 39 -7.89 -31.96 -7.52
CA SER A 39 -7.52 -31.00 -6.47
C SER A 39 -6.03 -30.73 -6.55
N PHE A 40 -5.61 -29.53 -6.17
CA PHE A 40 -4.20 -29.13 -6.31
C PHE A 40 -3.67 -28.52 -5.01
N ALA A 41 -2.53 -29.01 -4.55
CA ALA A 41 -1.79 -28.42 -3.45
C ALA A 41 -0.83 -27.36 -3.99
N LEU A 42 -0.84 -26.17 -3.40
CA LEU A 42 0.13 -25.13 -3.71
C LEU A 42 1.45 -25.47 -3.02
N ASN A 43 2.56 -25.54 -3.77
CA ASN A 43 3.84 -25.98 -3.22
C ASN A 43 4.83 -24.82 -3.04
N GLN A 44 5.01 -24.00 -4.07
CA GLN A 44 6.02 -22.94 -4.06
C GLN A 44 5.59 -21.77 -4.94
N LEU A 45 5.84 -20.56 -4.47
CA LEU A 45 5.76 -19.34 -5.27
C LEU A 45 7.16 -18.73 -5.39
N SER A 46 7.57 -18.46 -6.62
CA SER A 46 8.85 -17.84 -6.94
C SER A 46 8.65 -16.50 -7.63
N CYS A 47 9.40 -15.50 -7.20
CA CYS A 47 9.57 -14.21 -7.85
C CYS A 47 10.86 -14.24 -8.67
N VAL A 48 10.75 -14.11 -9.99
CA VAL A 48 11.92 -14.21 -10.88
C VAL A 48 12.65 -12.88 -10.93
N GLY A 49 13.96 -12.93 -10.67
CA GLY A 49 14.87 -11.79 -10.74
C GLY A 49 15.53 -11.46 -9.41
N THR A 50 16.81 -11.08 -9.46
CA THR A 50 17.65 -10.90 -8.25
C THR A 50 17.36 -9.62 -7.47
N LYS A 51 16.51 -8.73 -8.00
CA LYS A 51 16.17 -7.46 -7.36
C LYS A 51 15.03 -7.58 -6.36
N TRP A 52 14.29 -8.68 -6.36
CA TRP A 52 13.03 -8.79 -5.63
C TRP A 52 13.09 -9.91 -4.62
N ALA A 53 12.75 -9.60 -3.37
CA ALA A 53 12.47 -10.61 -2.36
C ALA A 53 10.96 -10.74 -2.19
N VAL A 54 10.47 -11.95 -2.05
CA VAL A 54 9.07 -12.25 -1.70
C VAL A 54 9.04 -12.84 -0.29
N SER A 55 8.04 -12.46 0.49
CA SER A 55 7.82 -12.94 1.87
C SER A 55 6.33 -13.11 2.15
N THR A 56 5.99 -13.91 3.15
CA THR A 56 4.62 -14.05 3.64
C THR A 56 4.24 -12.85 4.51
N LEU A 57 2.95 -12.49 4.54
CA LEU A 57 2.49 -11.47 5.48
C LEU A 57 2.51 -12.04 6.91
N PRO A 58 2.91 -11.24 7.92
CA PRO A 58 2.91 -11.71 9.30
C PRO A 58 1.47 -12.06 9.71
N SER A 59 1.18 -13.36 9.81
CA SER A 59 -0.09 -13.85 10.32
C SER A 59 -0.13 -13.62 11.83
N ARG A 60 -1.11 -12.87 12.33
CA ARG A 60 -1.22 -12.56 13.76
C ARG A 60 -1.56 -13.78 14.62
N ASP A 61 -2.07 -14.83 14.00
CA ASP A 61 -2.25 -16.17 14.53
C ASP A 61 -2.08 -17.17 13.38
N SER A 62 -1.69 -18.40 13.67
CA SER A 62 -1.33 -19.50 12.76
C SER A 62 -2.40 -19.88 11.71
N ILE A 63 -2.69 -19.01 10.75
CA ILE A 63 -3.49 -19.33 9.59
C ILE A 63 -2.57 -20.08 8.64
N SER A 64 -2.66 -21.41 8.64
CA SER A 64 -2.00 -22.25 7.64
C SER A 64 -2.38 -21.77 6.25
N PHE A 65 -1.40 -21.59 5.36
CA PHE A 65 -1.66 -21.40 3.94
C PHE A 65 -2.60 -22.49 3.43
N VAL A 66 -3.48 -22.14 2.50
CA VAL A 66 -4.47 -23.07 1.95
C VAL A 66 -3.76 -24.31 1.41
N GLU A 67 -4.00 -25.41 2.09
CA GLU A 67 -3.31 -26.70 1.96
C GLU A 67 -3.60 -27.38 0.62
N THR A 68 -4.81 -27.20 0.08
CA THR A 68 -5.25 -27.77 -1.19
C THR A 68 -6.42 -26.97 -1.72
N ILE A 69 -6.50 -26.79 -3.04
CA ILE A 69 -7.61 -26.15 -3.75
C ILE A 69 -8.47 -27.25 -4.39
N PRO A 70 -9.66 -27.54 -3.84
CA PRO A 70 -10.58 -28.51 -4.42
C PRO A 70 -11.08 -28.09 -5.80
N ALA A 71 -11.65 -29.06 -6.53
CA ALA A 71 -12.30 -28.83 -7.81
C ALA A 71 -13.35 -27.71 -7.73
N ASN A 72 -13.37 -26.82 -8.73
CA ASN A 72 -14.28 -25.67 -8.83
C ASN A 72 -14.20 -24.67 -7.66
N GLN A 73 -13.10 -24.65 -6.90
CA GLN A 73 -12.88 -23.67 -5.84
C GLN A 73 -11.81 -22.64 -6.21
N ALA A 74 -11.80 -21.54 -5.48
CA ALA A 74 -10.83 -20.46 -5.64
C ALA A 74 -10.22 -20.08 -4.28
N VAL A 75 -8.98 -19.60 -4.31
CA VAL A 75 -8.27 -19.07 -3.15
C VAL A 75 -7.55 -17.78 -3.53
N SER A 76 -7.49 -16.85 -2.58
CA SER A 76 -6.65 -15.67 -2.66
C SER A 76 -5.55 -15.74 -1.60
N CYS A 77 -4.30 -15.65 -2.03
CA CYS A 77 -3.13 -15.61 -1.17
C CYS A 77 -2.50 -14.21 -1.22
N PHE A 78 -1.95 -13.75 -0.10
CA PHE A 78 -1.34 -12.43 -0.01
C PHE A 78 0.12 -12.54 0.42
N PHE A 79 0.98 -11.85 -0.32
CA PHE A 79 2.43 -11.84 -0.12
C PHE A 79 2.94 -10.42 -0.08
N LYS A 80 4.15 -10.26 0.44
CA LYS A 80 4.88 -9.01 0.45
C LYS A 80 6.12 -9.15 -0.44
N ILE A 81 6.31 -8.20 -1.34
CA ILE A 81 7.52 -8.08 -2.16
C ILE A 81 8.29 -6.84 -1.76
N LYS A 82 9.61 -6.93 -1.78
CA LYS A 82 10.53 -5.84 -1.47
C LYS A 82 11.58 -5.71 -2.57
N ASP A 83 11.82 -4.48 -3.02
CA ASP A 83 12.98 -4.17 -3.86
C ASP A 83 14.26 -4.19 -3.01
N LEU A 84 15.22 -5.04 -3.38
CA LEU A 84 16.51 -5.19 -2.72
C LEU A 84 17.56 -4.21 -3.26
N SER A 85 17.31 -3.55 -4.40
CA SER A 85 18.29 -2.68 -5.05
C SER A 85 18.57 -1.37 -4.29
N THR A 86 17.70 -0.99 -3.37
CA THR A 86 17.75 0.28 -2.63
C THR A 86 18.14 0.14 -1.16
N SER A 87 18.28 -1.09 -0.63
CA SER A 87 18.58 -1.28 0.79
C SER A 87 20.08 -1.45 1.07
N SER A 88 20.72 -0.37 1.50
CA SER A 88 21.85 -0.45 2.44
C SER A 88 21.29 -0.76 3.84
N CYS A 89 20.83 -1.98 4.11
CA CYS A 89 20.29 -2.31 5.44
C CYS A 89 20.67 -3.72 5.90
N ILE A 90 21.15 -3.75 7.13
CA ILE A 90 21.70 -4.84 7.95
C ILE A 90 20.61 -5.86 8.37
N GLU A 91 19.47 -5.93 7.67
CA GLU A 91 18.41 -6.93 7.91
C GLU A 91 18.69 -8.29 7.20
N ALA A 92 19.90 -8.48 6.67
CA ALA A 92 20.38 -9.77 6.16
C ALA A 92 20.83 -10.74 7.29
N ALA A 93 20.41 -10.50 8.54
CA ALA A 93 20.68 -11.40 9.66
C ALA A 93 19.61 -12.49 9.82
N ASP A 94 18.37 -12.24 9.37
CA ASP A 94 17.33 -13.26 9.26
C ASP A 94 17.22 -13.65 7.78
N GLY A 95 17.67 -14.86 7.44
CA GLY A 95 17.65 -15.42 6.07
C GLY A 95 16.25 -15.68 5.49
N SER A 96 15.25 -14.87 5.82
CA SER A 96 13.83 -15.02 5.45
C SER A 96 13.44 -14.30 4.15
N CYS A 97 14.34 -13.54 3.54
CA CYS A 97 14.10 -12.83 2.27
C CYS A 97 14.73 -13.60 1.12
N GLY A 98 13.92 -14.37 0.39
CA GLY A 98 14.32 -15.11 -0.80
C GLY A 98 13.48 -14.74 -2.01
N SER A 99 13.91 -15.19 -3.19
CA SER A 99 13.07 -15.20 -4.39
C SER A 99 11.96 -16.24 -4.31
N ASP A 100 12.02 -17.17 -3.37
CA ASP A 100 11.17 -18.36 -3.31
C ASP A 100 10.49 -18.48 -1.95
N ILE A 101 9.20 -18.82 -1.95
CA ILE A 101 8.40 -19.13 -0.77
C ILE A 101 7.82 -20.52 -0.91
N VAL A 102 7.96 -21.32 0.15
CA VAL A 102 7.25 -22.59 0.31
C VAL A 102 5.84 -22.30 0.81
N LEU A 103 4.84 -22.84 0.11
CA LEU A 103 3.42 -22.73 0.45
C LEU A 103 2.87 -24.01 1.12
N SER A 104 3.62 -25.11 1.05
CA SER A 104 3.23 -26.41 1.59
C SER A 104 3.17 -26.43 3.13
N PRO A 105 2.11 -26.99 3.75
CA PRO A 105 2.07 -27.20 5.19
C PRO A 105 3.09 -28.28 5.61
N GLY A 106 3.83 -28.01 6.68
CA GLY A 106 4.77 -28.97 7.27
C GLY A 106 6.26 -28.71 7.00
N GLY A 107 6.62 -27.59 6.35
CA GLY A 107 8.02 -27.18 6.20
C GLY A 107 8.86 -28.14 5.36
N SER A 108 8.23 -28.89 4.45
CA SER A 108 8.94 -29.63 3.40
C SER A 108 9.96 -28.70 2.74
N THR A 109 11.23 -29.10 2.79
CA THR A 109 12.39 -28.37 2.24
C THR A 109 12.50 -28.45 0.73
N ASP A 110 11.55 -29.09 0.05
CA ASP A 110 11.62 -29.35 -1.39
C ASP A 110 11.21 -28.10 -2.17
N VAL A 111 12.12 -27.14 -2.18
CA VAL A 111 12.11 -25.98 -3.07
C VAL A 111 12.68 -26.43 -4.41
N PHE A 112 11.88 -26.28 -5.47
CA PHE A 112 12.31 -26.51 -6.82
C PHE A 112 13.16 -25.32 -7.30
N ASP A 113 14.30 -25.64 -7.89
CA ASP A 113 15.16 -24.63 -8.53
C ASP A 113 14.55 -24.21 -9.87
N VAL A 114 13.85 -23.08 -9.86
CA VAL A 114 13.19 -22.51 -11.04
C VAL A 114 14.18 -21.91 -12.06
N SER A 115 15.46 -21.79 -11.70
CA SER A 115 16.51 -21.28 -12.60
C SER A 115 17.07 -22.33 -13.54
N ARG A 116 16.65 -23.60 -13.38
CA ARG A 116 17.14 -24.73 -14.18
C ARG A 116 16.11 -25.22 -15.19
N THR A 117 16.61 -25.86 -16.25
CA THR A 117 15.80 -26.62 -17.21
C THR A 117 15.06 -27.76 -16.50
N PRO A 118 13.77 -28.00 -16.81
CA PRO A 118 12.99 -27.41 -17.91
C PRO A 118 12.23 -26.12 -17.57
N ILE A 119 12.20 -25.69 -16.31
CA ILE A 119 11.37 -24.58 -15.84
C ILE A 119 11.82 -23.25 -16.46
N THR A 120 13.13 -23.00 -16.47
CA THR A 120 13.67 -21.76 -17.06
C THR A 120 13.40 -21.63 -18.55
N ASP A 121 13.44 -22.74 -19.30
CA ASP A 121 13.22 -22.73 -20.75
C ASP A 121 11.74 -22.49 -21.07
N PHE A 122 10.85 -23.12 -20.32
CA PHE A 122 9.42 -22.87 -20.44
C PHE A 122 9.07 -21.43 -20.07
N HIS A 123 9.65 -20.91 -18.98
CA HIS A 123 9.47 -19.53 -18.56
C HIS A 123 9.90 -18.54 -19.65
N TYR A 124 11.05 -18.77 -20.28
CA TYR A 124 11.54 -17.93 -21.38
C TYR A 124 10.56 -17.90 -22.56
N GLN A 125 10.02 -19.06 -22.95
CA GLN A 125 9.01 -19.13 -24.01
C GLN A 125 7.73 -18.41 -23.62
N GLU A 126 7.25 -18.62 -22.40
CA GLU A 126 6.01 -18.01 -21.92
C GLU A 126 6.14 -16.48 -21.84
N ARG A 127 7.27 -15.98 -21.33
CA ARG A 127 7.59 -14.53 -21.31
C ARG A 127 7.58 -13.94 -22.72
N HIS A 128 8.06 -14.67 -23.73
CA HIS A 128 8.01 -14.23 -25.12
C HIS A 128 6.59 -14.23 -25.69
N GLN A 129 5.78 -15.25 -25.38
CA GLN A 129 4.40 -15.35 -25.88
C GLN A 129 3.46 -14.33 -25.24
N GLN A 130 3.58 -14.09 -23.92
CA GLN A 130 2.78 -13.10 -23.19
C GLN A 130 3.18 -11.65 -23.54
N GLY A 131 4.44 -11.43 -23.93
CA GLY A 131 5.04 -10.10 -24.05
C GLY A 131 5.12 -9.50 -25.46
N LYS A 132 4.18 -9.77 -26.38
CA LYS A 132 4.26 -9.23 -27.76
C LYS A 132 4.44 -7.69 -27.79
N LEU A 133 5.65 -7.26 -28.18
CA LEU A 133 5.98 -6.04 -28.95
C LEU A 133 6.01 -4.64 -28.28
N ALA A 134 6.20 -4.52 -26.96
CA ALA A 134 6.48 -3.22 -26.35
C ALA A 134 7.88 -3.18 -25.72
N LYS A 135 8.54 -2.01 -25.77
CA LYS A 135 9.75 -1.71 -24.97
C LYS A 135 9.38 -2.02 -23.51
N VAL A 136 9.94 -3.11 -22.99
CA VAL A 136 9.56 -3.70 -21.70
C VAL A 136 9.85 -2.68 -20.59
N PRO A 137 8.84 -2.21 -19.84
CA PRO A 137 9.06 -1.26 -18.76
C PRO A 137 10.04 -1.79 -17.72
N ARG A 138 10.90 -0.92 -17.21
CA ARG A 138 11.77 -1.26 -16.06
C ARG A 138 10.87 -1.40 -14.83
N GLY A 139 10.80 -2.60 -14.23
CA GLY A 139 10.00 -2.87 -13.02
C GLY A 139 8.91 -3.92 -13.15
N LEU A 140 8.90 -4.68 -14.25
CA LEU A 140 8.01 -5.84 -14.40
C LEU A 140 8.51 -7.05 -13.60
N LEU A 141 7.59 -7.68 -12.86
CA LEU A 141 7.79 -8.88 -12.06
C LEU A 141 7.26 -10.09 -12.80
N ASP A 142 7.97 -11.20 -12.70
CA ASP A 142 7.51 -12.49 -13.19
C ASP A 142 7.34 -13.43 -12.01
N PHE A 143 6.23 -14.17 -11.99
CA PHE A 143 5.93 -15.16 -10.96
C PHE A 143 5.88 -16.55 -11.55
N ILE A 144 6.43 -17.51 -10.82
CA ILE A 144 6.34 -18.94 -11.11
C ILE A 144 5.67 -19.62 -9.92
N LEU A 145 4.49 -20.20 -10.13
CA LEU A 145 3.77 -20.98 -9.14
C LEU A 145 3.90 -22.47 -9.45
N ILE A 146 4.51 -23.19 -8.52
CA ILE A 146 4.60 -24.65 -8.55
C ILE A 146 3.48 -25.25 -7.69
N SER A 147 2.72 -26.16 -8.27
CA SER A 147 1.63 -26.89 -7.61
C SER A 147 1.71 -28.38 -7.90
N LYS A 148 1.10 -29.18 -7.02
CA LYS A 148 1.05 -30.64 -7.12
C LYS A 148 -0.39 -31.09 -7.25
N ALA A 149 -0.68 -31.95 -8.22
CA ALA A 149 -1.99 -32.59 -8.30
C ALA A 149 -2.15 -33.57 -7.13
N VAL A 150 -3.23 -33.42 -6.36
CA VAL A 150 -3.59 -34.33 -5.27
C VAL A 150 -4.38 -35.48 -5.88
N ALA A 151 -3.73 -36.65 -5.99
CA ALA A 151 -4.35 -37.81 -6.58
C ALA A 151 -5.46 -38.35 -5.65
N VAL A 152 -6.70 -38.39 -6.14
CA VAL A 152 -7.83 -39.03 -5.45
C VAL A 152 -7.67 -40.57 -5.45
N ASN A 153 -6.91 -41.12 -6.40
CA ASN A 153 -6.60 -42.55 -6.54
C ASN A 153 -5.08 -42.76 -6.66
N SER A 154 -4.53 -43.62 -5.83
CA SER A 154 -3.09 -43.88 -5.59
C SER A 154 -2.29 -44.47 -6.77
N SER A 155 -2.83 -44.48 -7.99
CA SER A 155 -2.20 -45.06 -9.18
C SER A 155 -1.68 -44.03 -10.18
N LYS A 156 -1.90 -42.73 -9.96
CA LYS A 156 -1.34 -41.66 -10.80
C LYS A 156 0.03 -41.25 -10.25
N SER A 157 1.03 -41.14 -11.13
CA SER A 157 2.32 -40.52 -10.80
C SER A 157 2.10 -39.10 -10.28
N GLU A 158 2.90 -38.65 -9.32
CA GLU A 158 2.88 -37.26 -8.86
C GLU A 158 3.06 -36.31 -10.05
N GLN A 159 2.06 -35.47 -10.30
CA GLN A 159 2.10 -34.49 -11.38
C GLN A 159 2.45 -33.13 -10.78
N LEU A 160 3.60 -32.60 -11.19
CA LEU A 160 4.03 -31.25 -10.90
C LEU A 160 3.53 -30.32 -12.01
N LEU A 161 2.94 -29.20 -11.63
CA LEU A 161 2.47 -28.18 -12.55
C LEU A 161 3.20 -26.87 -12.26
N SER A 162 3.71 -26.24 -13.31
CA SER A 162 4.36 -24.93 -13.26
C SER A 162 3.50 -23.91 -13.99
N HIS A 163 3.10 -22.85 -13.30
CA HIS A 163 2.31 -21.75 -13.85
C HIS A 163 3.19 -20.52 -13.89
N HIS A 164 3.23 -19.83 -15.04
CA HIS A 164 4.11 -18.70 -15.28
C HIS A 164 3.27 -17.47 -15.62
N THR A 165 3.34 -16.43 -14.80
CA THR A 165 2.74 -15.14 -15.08
C THR A 165 3.85 -14.11 -15.24
N CYS A 166 4.04 -13.66 -16.47
CA CYS A 166 5.15 -12.78 -16.83
C CYS A 166 4.65 -11.34 -16.97
N HIS A 167 5.57 -10.39 -16.87
CA HIS A 167 5.30 -8.96 -17.11
C HIS A 167 4.26 -8.35 -16.15
N CYS A 168 4.21 -8.82 -14.90
CA CYS A 168 3.34 -8.25 -13.88
C CYS A 168 3.84 -6.85 -13.50
N SER A 169 3.06 -5.81 -13.75
CA SER A 169 3.43 -4.46 -13.33
C SER A 169 3.17 -4.28 -11.84
N ALA A 170 4.24 -4.08 -11.04
CA ALA A 170 4.13 -3.65 -9.64
C ALA A 170 3.45 -2.29 -9.48
N LEU A 171 3.52 -1.52 -10.56
CA LEU A 171 3.14 -0.13 -10.63
C LEU A 171 1.66 -0.08 -10.98
N SER A 172 0.84 0.35 -10.03
CA SER A 172 -0.47 0.89 -10.39
C SER A 172 -0.28 1.97 -11.47
N GLN A 173 -1.36 2.32 -12.17
CA GLN A 173 -1.37 3.42 -13.15
C GLN A 173 -0.85 4.77 -12.58
N ASN A 174 -0.64 4.88 -11.27
CA ASN A 174 -0.05 6.06 -10.65
C ASN A 174 1.48 6.10 -10.81
N PRO A 175 2.04 7.13 -11.47
CA PRO A 175 3.48 7.28 -11.65
C PRO A 175 4.20 7.80 -10.39
N VAL A 176 3.45 8.29 -9.40
CA VAL A 176 3.97 8.91 -8.18
C VAL A 176 3.36 8.25 -6.95
N TRP A 177 4.21 8.01 -5.97
CA TRP A 177 3.87 7.35 -4.71
C TRP A 177 4.40 8.13 -3.54
N TRP A 178 3.70 8.09 -2.42
CA TRP A 178 4.09 8.86 -1.24
C TRP A 178 3.64 8.22 0.06
N LEU A 179 4.38 8.53 1.12
CA LEU A 179 4.15 8.08 2.49
C LEU A 179 4.62 9.18 3.46
N MET A 180 3.88 9.38 4.55
CA MET A 180 4.40 10.13 5.70
C MET A 180 5.15 9.22 6.67
N GLU A 181 6.36 9.62 7.02
CA GLU A 181 7.21 9.06 8.07
C GLU A 181 7.33 10.07 9.22
N GLY A 182 7.32 9.58 10.46
CA GLY A 182 7.43 10.46 11.63
C GLY A 182 7.01 9.77 12.92
N PRO A 183 7.08 10.48 14.06
CA PRO A 183 6.66 9.93 15.34
C PRO A 183 5.16 9.62 15.34
N ARG A 184 4.79 8.43 15.82
CA ARG A 184 3.38 8.04 16.03
C ARG A 184 2.88 8.42 17.42
N THR A 185 3.79 8.60 18.37
CA THR A 185 3.50 9.06 19.72
C THR A 185 4.54 10.09 20.12
N ILE A 186 4.10 11.23 20.67
CA ILE A 186 4.94 12.30 21.19
C ILE A 186 4.49 12.56 22.63
N THR A 187 5.44 12.74 23.55
CA THR A 187 5.15 13.24 24.89
C THR A 187 5.69 14.65 24.99
N HIS A 188 4.84 15.62 25.34
CA HIS A 188 5.20 17.03 25.34
C HIS A 188 4.61 17.77 26.54
N ASP A 189 5.39 18.66 27.13
CA ASP A 189 4.92 19.54 28.20
C ASP A 189 4.34 20.85 27.63
N PHE A 190 3.02 20.89 27.51
CA PHE A 190 2.29 22.04 27.00
C PHE A 190 2.31 23.27 27.92
N SER A 191 2.83 23.15 29.16
CA SER A 191 3.04 24.32 30.02
C SER A 191 4.21 25.19 29.55
N LYS A 192 5.14 24.61 28.79
CA LYS A 192 6.36 25.29 28.31
C LYS A 192 6.20 25.88 26.91
N SER A 193 5.57 25.15 25.99
CA SER A 193 5.41 25.58 24.59
C SER A 193 4.35 24.75 23.87
N CYS A 194 4.04 25.09 22.62
CA CYS A 194 3.38 24.16 21.70
C CYS A 194 4.31 22.97 21.37
N CYS A 195 3.70 21.87 20.96
CA CYS A 195 4.40 20.65 20.55
C CYS A 195 4.72 20.71 19.06
N GLU A 196 5.99 20.61 18.67
CA GLU A 196 6.39 20.50 17.27
C GLU A 196 6.55 19.03 16.85
N ALA A 197 5.70 18.56 15.95
CA ALA A 197 5.86 17.27 15.30
C ALA A 197 6.64 17.44 13.99
N ASN A 198 7.82 16.83 13.94
CA ASN A 198 8.62 16.74 12.72
C ASN A 198 8.23 15.49 11.94
N ILE A 199 7.68 15.68 10.75
CA ILE A 199 7.18 14.63 9.86
C ILE A 199 7.93 14.75 8.54
N GLN A 200 8.03 13.68 7.79
CA GLN A 200 8.68 13.64 6.50
C GLN A 200 7.74 12.99 5.49
N LEU A 201 7.41 13.71 4.43
CA LEU A 201 6.74 13.13 3.28
C LEU A 201 7.80 12.58 2.34
N VAL A 202 7.83 11.26 2.21
CA VAL A 202 8.69 10.57 1.25
C VAL A 202 7.89 10.37 -0.03
N ILE A 203 8.44 10.79 -1.17
CA ILE A 203 7.81 10.70 -2.48
C ILE A 203 8.71 9.90 -3.39
N HIS A 204 8.16 8.96 -4.15
CA HIS A 204 8.86 8.12 -5.10
C HIS A 204 8.24 8.26 -6.50
N ASN A 205 9.09 8.49 -7.49
CA ASN A 205 8.72 8.49 -8.90
C ASN A 205 9.02 7.12 -9.49
N SER A 206 7.97 6.38 -9.82
CA SER A 206 8.08 5.07 -10.45
C SER A 206 7.94 5.10 -11.97
N SER A 207 7.81 6.30 -12.57
CA SER A 207 7.75 6.42 -14.02
C SER A 207 9.14 6.36 -14.67
N GLU A 208 9.18 6.06 -15.97
CA GLU A 208 10.41 6.08 -16.78
C GLU A 208 10.88 7.50 -17.13
N HIS A 209 10.15 8.51 -16.67
CA HIS A 209 10.31 9.89 -17.06
C HIS A 209 10.57 10.78 -15.85
N ASN A 210 11.11 11.97 -16.10
CA ASN A 210 11.23 12.97 -15.05
C ASN A 210 9.83 13.37 -14.60
N THR A 211 9.63 13.50 -13.29
CA THR A 211 8.34 13.87 -12.73
C THR A 211 8.49 15.02 -11.76
N THR A 212 7.72 16.08 -11.98
CA THR A 212 7.59 17.19 -11.04
C THR A 212 6.41 16.91 -10.11
N VAL A 213 6.62 16.98 -8.80
CA VAL A 213 5.60 16.76 -7.78
C VAL A 213 5.46 18.00 -6.92
N ARG A 214 4.23 18.49 -6.78
CA ARG A 214 3.83 19.58 -5.91
C ARG A 214 2.99 19.04 -4.77
N VAL A 215 3.39 19.37 -3.55
CA VAL A 215 2.69 19.04 -2.30
C VAL A 215 2.02 20.30 -1.80
N VAL A 216 0.76 20.20 -1.39
CA VAL A 216 0.00 21.30 -0.79
C VAL A 216 -0.52 20.82 0.56
N THR A 217 -0.34 21.61 1.63
CA THR A 217 -0.90 21.32 2.95
C THR A 217 -2.04 22.29 3.27
N SER A 218 -3.03 21.83 4.03
CA SER A 218 -4.18 22.63 4.45
C SER A 218 -4.39 22.53 5.96
N ASP A 219 -4.58 23.68 6.59
CA ASP A 219 -4.88 23.78 8.03
C ASP A 219 -6.37 23.59 8.32
N CYS A 220 -7.23 23.65 7.30
CA CYS A 220 -8.67 23.52 7.45
C CYS A 220 -9.08 22.06 7.51
N MET A 221 -9.72 21.65 8.60
CA MET A 221 -10.42 20.37 8.66
C MET A 221 -11.62 20.44 7.73
N ALA A 222 -11.78 19.44 6.85
CA ALA A 222 -12.95 19.37 5.99
C ALA A 222 -14.21 19.21 6.88
N GLU A 223 -14.99 20.28 7.01
CA GLU A 223 -16.35 20.17 7.50
C GLU A 223 -17.07 19.24 6.53
N LYS A 224 -17.50 18.06 7.02
CA LYS A 224 -18.48 17.27 6.27
C LYS A 224 -19.71 18.16 6.14
N SER A 225 -19.89 18.78 4.98
CA SER A 225 -21.12 19.45 4.59
C SER A 225 -22.19 18.37 4.46
N GLN A 226 -22.79 17.98 5.59
CA GLN A 226 -23.94 17.09 5.60
C GLN A 226 -25.15 17.91 5.13
N THR A 227 -25.45 17.84 3.85
CA THR A 227 -26.82 17.95 3.39
C THR A 227 -27.58 16.73 3.95
N ALA A 228 -28.07 16.86 5.18
CA ALA A 228 -28.88 15.84 5.82
C ALA A 228 -30.32 15.89 5.29
N PRO A 229 -30.94 14.75 4.94
CA PRO A 229 -32.34 14.51 5.21
C PRO A 229 -32.48 13.96 6.64
N SER A 230 -33.28 14.68 7.42
CA SER A 230 -34.05 14.29 8.61
C SER A 230 -33.93 12.86 9.19
N HIS A 231 -33.70 12.86 10.52
CA HIS A 231 -34.17 11.91 11.55
C HIS A 231 -33.66 10.45 11.51
N GLU A 232 -32.73 10.10 12.40
CA GLU A 232 -33.00 9.36 13.65
C GLU A 232 -31.69 9.04 14.39
N SER A 233 -31.81 8.98 15.71
CA SER A 233 -30.77 9.18 16.71
C SER A 233 -29.94 7.93 16.97
N ALA A 234 -28.61 8.04 16.84
CA ALA A 234 -27.65 7.26 17.62
C ALA A 234 -26.40 8.12 17.84
N SER A 235 -26.37 8.76 19.00
CA SER A 235 -25.31 9.64 19.48
C SER A 235 -24.00 8.88 19.71
N GLY A 236 -23.02 9.16 18.85
CA GLY A 236 -21.63 8.75 19.01
C GLY A 236 -20.71 9.74 18.31
N GLN A 237 -20.89 11.04 18.58
CA GLN A 237 -19.98 12.09 18.10
C GLN A 237 -18.78 12.16 19.05
N GLY A 238 -17.62 11.70 18.56
CA GLY A 238 -16.34 12.01 19.17
C GLY A 238 -16.03 13.50 19.00
N GLY A 239 -16.07 14.23 20.10
CA GLY A 239 -15.75 15.65 20.21
C GLY A 239 -15.60 15.99 21.69
N TRP A 240 -14.66 16.90 21.98
CA TRP A 240 -14.25 17.32 23.33
C TRP A 240 -15.41 17.53 24.30
N HIS A 241 -15.31 16.96 25.50
CA HIS A 241 -16.11 17.38 26.65
C HIS A 241 -15.30 18.38 27.48
N ASP A 242 -15.82 19.60 27.58
CA ASP A 242 -15.44 20.51 28.66
C ASP A 242 -16.07 19.97 29.95
N VAL A 243 -15.25 19.56 30.91
CA VAL A 243 -15.73 19.18 32.24
C VAL A 243 -15.62 20.44 33.10
N SER A 244 -16.59 21.33 32.95
CA SER A 244 -16.73 22.46 33.87
C SER A 244 -17.03 21.90 35.27
N LEU A 245 -16.12 22.14 36.19
CA LEU A 245 -16.30 21.82 37.60
C LEU A 245 -17.13 22.96 38.22
N GLU A 246 -18.43 22.99 37.93
CA GLU A 246 -19.34 24.00 38.48
C GLU A 246 -19.76 23.63 39.89
N ASN A 247 -19.04 24.23 40.86
CA ASN A 247 -19.63 24.56 42.15
C ASN A 247 -20.76 25.58 41.92
N ASP A 248 -21.94 25.23 42.40
CA ASP A 248 -23.11 26.08 42.63
C ASP A 248 -22.75 27.51 43.03
N ILE A 249 -23.15 28.53 42.22
CA ILE A 249 -23.78 29.76 42.72
C ILE A 249 -24.77 30.30 41.67
N LYS A 250 -26.07 30.28 42.02
CA LYS A 250 -27.15 31.00 41.34
C LYS A 250 -26.91 32.51 41.29
N ALA A 251 -27.12 33.13 40.13
CA ALA A 251 -27.65 34.50 40.07
C ALA A 251 -28.47 34.72 38.79
N ILE A 252 -29.69 35.22 38.99
CA ILE A 252 -30.75 35.44 38.00
C ILE A 252 -30.59 36.83 37.39
N ALA A 253 -30.71 36.97 36.06
CA ALA A 253 -31.36 38.12 35.43
C ALA A 253 -31.68 37.84 33.95
N SER A 254 -32.98 37.93 33.63
CA SER A 254 -33.56 37.82 32.30
C SER A 254 -33.50 39.18 31.58
N THR A 255 -32.99 39.20 30.35
CA THR A 255 -33.39 40.20 29.35
C THR A 255 -33.40 39.57 27.96
N LYS A 256 -34.59 39.60 27.33
CA LYS A 256 -34.83 39.32 25.91
C LYS A 256 -33.86 40.12 25.05
N GLY A 257 -33.00 39.42 24.33
CA GLY A 257 -32.15 39.98 23.27
C GLY A 257 -32.31 39.14 22.01
N THR A 258 -32.69 39.81 20.93
CA THR A 258 -32.85 39.31 19.57
C THR A 258 -31.78 38.27 19.21
N HIS A 259 -32.22 37.09 18.73
CA HIS A 259 -31.33 36.06 18.18
C HIS A 259 -30.54 36.64 17.01
N SER A 260 -29.34 37.14 17.29
CA SER A 260 -28.28 37.18 16.29
C SER A 260 -27.83 35.73 16.12
N GLN A 261 -28.09 35.19 14.94
CA GLN A 261 -27.59 33.90 14.51
C GLN A 261 -26.06 33.97 14.64
N LYS A 262 -25.48 33.41 15.71
CA LYS A 262 -24.03 33.21 15.79
C LYS A 262 -23.69 32.34 14.58
N GLN A 263 -23.05 32.95 13.58
CA GLN A 263 -22.28 32.23 12.59
C GLN A 263 -21.44 31.23 13.37
N SER A 264 -21.52 29.95 13.00
CA SER A 264 -20.67 28.92 13.57
C SER A 264 -19.24 29.43 13.51
N SER A 265 -18.65 29.66 14.68
CA SER A 265 -17.24 30.03 14.75
C SER A 265 -16.50 28.95 14.00
N GLU A 266 -15.76 29.33 12.95
CA GLU A 266 -14.77 28.46 12.32
C GLU A 266 -13.96 27.85 13.46
N SER A 267 -14.08 26.53 13.64
CA SER A 267 -13.36 25.83 14.68
C SER A 267 -11.88 26.02 14.39
N ILE A 268 -11.17 26.74 15.24
CA ILE A 268 -9.72 26.92 15.13
C ILE A 268 -9.12 25.52 15.04
N SER A 269 -8.31 25.28 14.00
CA SER A 269 -7.68 23.98 13.81
C SER A 269 -6.80 23.65 15.02
N PRO A 270 -6.89 22.44 15.59
CA PRO A 270 -6.19 22.11 16.83
C PRO A 270 -4.67 21.87 16.60
N PHE A 271 -4.21 22.03 15.36
CA PHE A 271 -2.82 22.09 14.93
C PHE A 271 -2.68 23.01 13.73
N VAL A 272 -1.46 23.44 13.41
CA VAL A 272 -1.14 24.22 12.21
C VAL A 272 0.07 23.60 11.50
N TRP A 273 0.02 23.49 10.18
CA TRP A 273 1.18 23.19 9.36
C TRP A 273 2.16 24.37 9.40
N CYS A 274 3.29 24.16 10.05
CA CYS A 274 4.34 25.15 10.24
C CYS A 274 5.34 25.21 9.06
N SER A 275 5.23 24.28 8.11
CA SER A 275 6.02 24.25 6.87
C SER A 275 5.22 24.76 5.66
N LEU A 276 5.92 25.22 4.61
CA LEU A 276 5.42 25.72 3.32
C LEU A 276 4.04 25.13 2.95
N SER A 277 3.03 26.00 2.77
CA SER A 277 1.71 25.61 2.26
C SER A 277 1.78 24.91 0.90
N SER A 278 2.90 25.07 0.19
CA SER A 278 3.20 24.39 -1.05
C SER A 278 4.70 24.11 -1.18
N ALA A 279 5.09 22.86 -1.43
CA ALA A 279 6.45 22.46 -1.79
C ALA A 279 6.46 21.81 -3.17
N GLN A 280 7.53 22.00 -3.96
CA GLN A 280 7.69 21.34 -5.26
C GLN A 280 9.05 20.66 -5.34
N VAL A 281 9.08 19.47 -5.93
CA VAL A 281 10.30 18.67 -6.14
C VAL A 281 10.30 18.04 -7.53
N ASP A 282 11.47 18.03 -8.17
CA ASP A 282 11.70 17.31 -9.42
C ASP A 282 12.39 15.99 -9.14
N LEU A 283 11.80 14.90 -9.64
CA LEU A 283 12.26 13.54 -9.46
C LEU A 283 12.72 12.96 -10.79
N LYS A 284 13.89 12.33 -10.78
CA LYS A 284 14.36 11.49 -11.89
C LYS A 284 13.57 10.17 -11.94
N PRO A 285 13.61 9.41 -13.05
CA PRO A 285 13.04 8.08 -13.11
C PRO A 285 13.58 7.21 -11.97
N ASP A 286 12.70 6.42 -11.36
CA ASP A 286 13.04 5.47 -10.29
C ASP A 286 13.82 6.10 -9.13
N SER A 287 13.40 7.29 -8.69
CA SER A 287 14.06 8.05 -7.63
C SER A 287 13.08 8.56 -6.58
N SER A 288 13.60 8.82 -5.38
CA SER A 288 12.82 9.28 -4.24
C SER A 288 13.33 10.59 -3.68
N ALA A 289 12.43 11.42 -3.18
CA ALA A 289 12.75 12.62 -2.41
C ALA A 289 12.06 12.60 -1.06
N LYS A 290 12.63 13.34 -0.12
CA LYS A 290 12.15 13.48 1.24
C LYS A 290 11.85 14.95 1.50
N ILE A 291 10.59 15.29 1.72
CA ILE A 291 10.14 16.64 2.02
C ILE A 291 9.87 16.73 3.52
N PRO A 292 10.64 17.54 4.28
CA PRO A 292 10.36 17.76 5.69
C PRO A 292 9.09 18.59 5.84
N LEU A 293 8.18 18.12 6.69
CA LEU A 293 6.96 18.81 7.08
C LEU A 293 6.98 19.03 8.60
N LYS A 294 6.44 20.17 9.03
CA LYS A 294 6.35 20.51 10.46
C LYS A 294 4.93 20.81 10.82
N VAL A 295 4.49 20.29 11.96
CA VAL A 295 3.18 20.59 12.53
C VAL A 295 3.37 21.12 13.94
N CYS A 296 2.71 22.22 14.27
CA CYS A 296 2.63 22.74 15.63
C CYS A 296 1.28 22.36 16.22
N ILE A 297 1.30 21.69 17.37
CA ILE A 297 0.15 21.11 18.05
C ILE A 297 -0.04 21.83 19.38
N PHE A 298 -1.28 22.17 19.72
CA PHE A 298 -1.57 23.06 20.85
C PHE A 298 -2.13 22.36 22.10
N ALA A 299 -2.50 21.08 22.00
CA ALA A 299 -3.01 20.32 23.14
C ALA A 299 -2.64 18.82 23.04
N PRO A 300 -2.74 18.06 24.13
CA PRO A 300 -2.70 16.59 24.08
C PRO A 300 -3.90 16.06 23.29
N GLY A 301 -3.71 14.96 22.54
CA GLY A 301 -4.78 14.33 21.77
C GLY A 301 -4.28 13.47 20.62
N THR A 302 -5.22 12.92 19.84
CA THR A 302 -4.92 12.18 18.60
C THR A 302 -5.22 13.07 17.40
N TYR A 303 -4.21 13.27 16.57
CA TYR A 303 -4.26 14.17 15.42
C TYR A 303 -4.17 13.39 14.12
N ASN A 304 -4.97 13.78 13.12
CA ASN A 304 -4.90 13.23 11.76
C ASN A 304 -4.29 14.27 10.83
N PHE A 305 -3.13 13.96 10.27
CA PHE A 305 -2.38 14.82 9.35
C PHE A 305 -2.61 14.47 7.87
N SER A 306 -3.81 13.97 7.53
CA SER A 306 -4.19 13.67 6.14
C SER A 306 -4.52 14.91 5.29
N THR A 307 -4.48 16.13 5.86
CA THR A 307 -4.84 17.38 5.17
C THR A 307 -3.71 17.89 4.28
N TYR A 308 -3.30 17.04 3.33
CA TYR A 308 -2.36 17.38 2.28
C TYR A 308 -2.79 16.76 0.96
N GLU A 309 -2.34 17.36 -0.14
CA GLU A 309 -2.62 16.91 -1.51
C GLU A 309 -1.31 16.90 -2.31
N LEU A 310 -1.21 15.96 -3.24
CA LEU A 310 -0.13 15.89 -4.20
C LEU A 310 -0.68 16.11 -5.59
N HIS A 311 0.05 16.88 -6.38
CA HIS A 311 -0.15 17.04 -7.82
C HIS A 311 1.15 16.72 -8.52
N TRP A 312 1.10 15.97 -9.61
CA TRP A 312 2.30 15.63 -10.35
C TRP A 312 2.14 15.85 -11.85
N LYS A 313 3.29 16.04 -12.50
CA LYS A 313 3.44 16.18 -13.96
C LYS A 313 4.61 15.31 -14.39
N VAL A 314 4.33 14.32 -15.23
CA VAL A 314 5.33 13.42 -15.82
C VAL A 314 5.72 13.98 -17.19
N HIS A 315 7.00 14.21 -17.39
CA HIS A 315 7.54 14.83 -18.61
C HIS A 315 8.03 13.74 -19.57
N SER A 316 7.23 13.40 -20.60
CA SER A 316 7.69 12.44 -21.59
C SER A 316 8.85 13.01 -22.41
N SER A 317 9.79 12.15 -22.78
CA SER A 317 11.01 12.51 -23.52
C SER A 317 10.90 12.23 -25.02
N GLU A 318 9.74 12.45 -25.64
CA GLU A 318 9.64 12.33 -27.10
C GLU A 318 9.99 13.66 -27.77
N SER A 319 11.18 13.67 -28.37
CA SER A 319 11.68 14.74 -29.23
C SER A 319 10.81 14.86 -30.48
N GLY A 320 10.14 16.00 -30.68
CA GLY A 320 9.77 16.42 -32.03
C GLY A 320 8.43 17.12 -32.24
N HIS A 321 7.63 17.41 -31.23
CA HIS A 321 6.49 18.32 -31.43
C HIS A 321 6.28 19.22 -30.22
N VAL A 322 6.13 20.51 -30.52
CA VAL A 322 5.86 21.57 -29.57
C VAL A 322 4.43 21.39 -29.06
N ASP A 323 4.31 21.36 -27.73
CA ASP A 323 3.12 21.15 -26.90
C ASP A 323 2.57 19.71 -26.77
N GLU A 324 2.35 19.33 -25.50
CA GLU A 324 1.47 18.26 -25.01
C GLU A 324 1.93 16.79 -25.11
N ASN A 325 2.90 16.38 -24.29
CA ASN A 325 2.90 15.01 -23.74
C ASN A 325 3.21 15.00 -22.23
N VAL A 326 2.66 15.96 -21.48
CA VAL A 326 2.74 15.97 -20.01
C VAL A 326 1.52 15.27 -19.44
N THR A 327 1.70 14.06 -18.90
CA THR A 327 0.62 13.42 -18.13
C THR A 327 0.61 14.00 -16.73
N SER A 328 -0.56 14.47 -16.29
CA SER A 328 -0.73 15.07 -14.96
C SER A 328 -1.74 14.27 -14.15
N GLY A 329 -1.56 14.31 -12.83
CA GLY A 329 -2.46 13.64 -11.90
C GLY A 329 -2.38 14.26 -10.52
N GLY A 330 -3.21 13.78 -9.63
CA GLY A 330 -3.19 14.19 -8.23
C GLY A 330 -3.77 13.14 -7.32
N GLY A 331 -3.52 13.30 -6.03
CA GLY A 331 -3.98 12.37 -5.01
C GLY A 331 -4.09 13.04 -3.65
N GLN A 332 -5.12 12.65 -2.91
CA GLN A 332 -5.31 13.08 -1.53
C GLN A 332 -4.30 12.38 -0.61
N GLY A 333 -3.91 13.08 0.44
CA GLY A 333 -3.03 12.57 1.48
C GLY A 333 -3.58 11.32 2.16
N TYR A 334 -2.69 10.38 2.45
CA TYR A 334 -3.05 9.20 3.21
C TYR A 334 -3.18 9.52 4.70
N PRO A 335 -4.04 8.81 5.44
CA PRO A 335 -4.17 9.01 6.88
C PRO A 335 -2.84 8.82 7.62
N PHE A 336 -2.47 9.82 8.41
CA PHE A 336 -1.30 9.76 9.28
C PHE A 336 -1.68 10.27 10.67
N TYR A 337 -1.84 9.32 11.60
CA TYR A 337 -2.22 9.63 12.97
C TYR A 337 -1.01 9.77 13.87
N VAL A 338 -1.06 10.78 14.75
CA VAL A 338 -0.08 11.03 15.82
C VAL A 338 -0.81 11.23 17.14
N ASN A 339 -0.40 10.46 18.15
CA ASN A 339 -0.86 10.64 19.52
C ASN A 339 0.10 11.57 20.26
N VAL A 340 -0.42 12.64 20.85
CA VAL A 340 0.36 13.56 21.67
C VAL A 340 -0.14 13.47 23.10
N LEU A 341 0.76 13.12 24.02
CA LEU A 341 0.48 12.93 25.43
C LEU A 341 1.05 14.11 26.22
N GLN A 342 0.34 14.51 27.28
CA GLN A 342 0.87 15.47 28.24
C GLN A 342 2.08 14.87 28.95
N GLY A 343 3.22 15.52 28.81
CA GLY A 343 4.43 15.29 29.60
C GLY A 343 4.38 16.08 30.91
N ALA A 344 5.16 15.63 31.89
CA ALA A 344 5.32 16.30 33.18
C ALA A 344 6.30 17.48 33.12
#